data_AF-A0A842VIK0-F1
#
_entry.id   AF-A0A842VIK0-F1
#
_cell.length_a   1.000
_cell.length_b   1.000
_cell.length_c   1.000
_cell.angle_alpha   90.00
_cell.angle_beta   90.00
_cell.angle_gamma   90.00
#
_symmetry.space_group_name_H-M   'P 1'
#
loop_
_entity.id
_entity.type
_entity.pdbx_description
1 polymer ?
#
loop_
_entity_poly.entity_id
_entity_poly.type
_entity_poly.pdbx_seq_one_letter_code
_entity_poly.pdbx_strand_id
1 'polypeptide(L)'
;MKKTIFGDRYNYLLELAEDKKFYFEIYAKYVVTNQVSIITNLNCIISEFIDISENNPGYYETTWEFDEIKEADFMFKIAQDLFSSKYFIRYLEDQLDEDRELGGWNSCYRF
;
A
#
# COMPACT_ATOMS: atom_id res chain seq x y z
N MET A 1 -3.48 12.71 4.12
CA MET A 1 -2.41 13.00 3.14
C MET A 1 -2.55 12.06 1.95
N LYS A 2 -2.18 12.51 0.73
CA LYS A 2 -2.16 11.64 -0.45
C LYS A 2 -0.87 11.85 -1.23
N LYS A 3 -0.29 10.77 -1.76
CA LYS A 3 0.84 10.84 -2.70
C LYS A 3 0.69 9.81 -3.81
N THR A 4 0.78 10.30 -5.04
CA THR A 4 0.82 9.46 -6.23
C THR A 4 2.27 9.16 -6.59
N ILE A 5 2.55 7.89 -6.90
CA ILE A 5 3.85 7.44 -7.42
C ILE A 5 3.60 6.71 -8.74
N PHE A 6 4.43 7.00 -9.74
CA PHE A 6 4.33 6.37 -11.06
C PHE A 6 5.39 5.28 -11.16
N GLY A 7 4.95 4.02 -11.24
CA GLY A 7 5.80 2.88 -11.56
C GLY A 7 5.89 2.64 -13.06
N ASP A 8 6.49 1.52 -13.44
CA ASP A 8 6.68 1.12 -14.83
C ASP A 8 5.39 0.45 -15.37
N ARG A 9 4.76 -0.42 -14.57
CA ARG A 9 3.51 -1.15 -14.89
C ARG A 9 2.32 -0.70 -14.06
N TYR A 10 2.56 -0.17 -12.86
CA TYR A 10 1.51 0.23 -11.93
C TYR A 10 1.73 1.67 -11.44
N ASN A 11 0.64 2.40 -11.27
CA ASN A 11 0.62 3.65 -10.52
C ASN A 11 0.14 3.39 -9.10
N TYR A 12 0.70 4.09 -8.13
CA TYR A 12 0.43 3.89 -6.73
C TYR A 12 -0.16 5.14 -6.10
N LEU A 13 -1.09 4.95 -5.17
CA LEU A 13 -1.61 6.00 -4.30
C LEU A 13 -1.38 5.59 -2.86
N LEU A 14 -0.51 6.33 -2.18
CA LEU A 14 -0.41 6.28 -0.73
C LEU A 14 -1.46 7.21 -0.16
N GLU A 15 -2.37 6.68 0.65
CA GLU A 15 -3.44 7.45 1.28
C GLU A 15 -3.36 7.34 2.79
N LEU A 16 -3.41 8.50 3.45
CA LEU A 16 -3.59 8.65 4.88
C LEU A 16 -4.90 9.43 5.09
N ALA A 17 -5.95 8.77 5.57
CA ALA A 17 -7.24 9.39 5.84
C ALA A 17 -7.45 9.56 7.36
N GLU A 18 -8.15 10.62 7.75
CA GLU A 18 -8.56 10.87 9.13
C GLU A 18 -10.08 10.81 9.20
N ASP A 19 -10.60 10.04 10.14
CA ASP A 19 -11.99 10.09 10.60
C ASP A 19 -11.99 10.00 12.14
N LYS A 20 -12.63 8.99 12.75
CA LYS A 20 -12.50 8.73 14.19
C LYS A 20 -11.12 8.20 14.59
N LYS A 21 -10.36 7.73 13.60
CA LYS A 21 -9.01 7.15 13.67
C LYS A 21 -8.25 7.52 12.39
N PHE A 22 -6.97 7.19 12.34
CA PHE A 22 -6.14 7.38 11.16
C PHE A 22 -6.03 6.08 10.38
N TYR A 23 -6.26 6.14 9.08
CA TYR A 23 -6.20 4.98 8.19
C TYR A 23 -5.12 5.20 7.15
N PHE A 24 -4.23 4.23 7.02
CA PHE A 24 -3.22 4.20 5.97
C PHE A 24 -3.52 3.07 4.99
N GLU A 25 -3.49 3.38 3.70
CA GLU A 25 -3.78 2.45 2.63
C GLU A 25 -2.86 2.72 1.43
N ILE A 26 -2.58 1.66 0.68
CA ILE A 26 -1.83 1.75 -0.57
C ILE A 26 -2.67 1.14 -1.68
N TYR A 27 -2.95 1.93 -2.70
CA TYR A 27 -3.66 1.47 -3.88
C TYR A 27 -2.67 1.29 -5.03
N ALA A 28 -2.84 0.24 -5.82
CA ALA A 28 -2.14 0.01 -7.08
C ALA A 28 -3.13 0.07 -8.24
N LYS A 29 -2.78 0.78 -9.30
CA LYS A 29 -3.54 0.88 -10.54
C LYS A 29 -2.70 0.39 -11.70
N TYR A 30 -3.13 -0.69 -12.34
CA TYR A 30 -2.44 -1.21 -13.50
C TYR A 30 -2.57 -0.25 -14.68
N VAL A 31 -1.44 0.14 -15.26
CA VAL A 31 -1.40 1.19 -16.30
C VAL A 31 -2.11 0.73 -17.59
N VAL A 32 -2.07 -0.55 -17.91
CA VAL A 32 -2.62 -1.08 -19.18
C VAL A 32 -4.14 -1.16 -19.16
N THR A 33 -4.73 -1.74 -18.10
CA THR A 33 -6.20 -1.98 -18.04
C THR A 33 -6.94 -0.96 -17.17
N ASN A 34 -6.22 -0.06 -16.48
CA ASN A 34 -6.76 0.83 -15.45
C ASN A 34 -7.42 0.12 -14.25
N GLN A 35 -7.26 -1.20 -14.11
CA GLN A 35 -7.78 -1.93 -12.95
C GLN A 35 -7.05 -1.51 -11.69
N VAL A 36 -7.80 -1.37 -10.60
CA VAL A 36 -7.29 -0.95 -9.29
C VAL A 36 -7.37 -2.11 -8.31
N SER A 37 -6.32 -2.27 -7.51
CA SER A 37 -6.30 -3.13 -6.34
C SER A 37 -5.84 -2.34 -5.13
N ILE A 38 -6.36 -2.72 -3.96
CA ILE A 38 -5.79 -2.29 -2.69
C ILE A 38 -4.69 -3.29 -2.38
N ILE A 39 -3.50 -2.81 -2.05
CA ILE A 39 -2.41 -3.70 -1.70
C ILE A 39 -2.71 -4.27 -0.32
N THR A 40 -3.25 -5.48 -0.32
CA THR A 40 -3.81 -6.14 0.87
C THR A 40 -2.71 -6.79 1.71
N ASN A 41 -1.81 -7.52 1.05
CA ASN A 41 -1.03 -8.51 1.76
C ASN A 41 0.35 -8.74 1.14
N LEU A 42 1.01 -7.70 0.65
CA LEU A 42 2.39 -7.87 0.23
C LEU A 42 3.21 -8.13 1.49
N ASN A 43 3.38 -9.41 1.82
CA ASN A 43 4.20 -9.89 2.94
C ASN A 43 5.61 -9.28 2.92
N CYS A 44 6.10 -8.78 1.78
CA CYS A 44 7.34 -8.01 1.70
C CYS A 44 7.17 -6.55 2.17
N ILE A 45 6.15 -5.83 1.69
CA ILE A 45 5.82 -4.49 2.20
C ILE A 45 5.59 -4.58 3.71
N ILE A 46 4.77 -5.55 4.09
CA ILE A 46 4.47 -5.90 5.46
C ILE A 46 5.74 -6.35 6.20
N SER A 47 6.66 -7.17 5.66
CA SER A 47 7.88 -7.58 6.38
C SER A 47 8.85 -6.43 6.62
N GLU A 48 8.96 -5.51 5.66
CA GLU A 48 9.71 -4.25 5.83
C GLU A 48 9.02 -3.34 6.87
N PHE A 49 7.71 -3.51 7.10
CA PHE A 49 6.94 -2.82 8.15
C PHE A 49 6.80 -3.61 9.47
N ILE A 50 6.98 -4.93 9.50
CA ILE A 50 6.69 -5.81 10.65
C ILE A 50 7.70 -5.62 11.77
N ASP A 51 8.93 -5.20 11.45
CA ASP A 51 9.91 -4.81 12.48
C ASP A 51 9.41 -3.63 13.35
N ILE A 52 8.31 -2.98 12.95
CA ILE A 52 7.66 -1.87 13.65
C ILE A 52 6.51 -2.33 14.55
N SER A 53 5.98 -3.56 14.43
CA SER A 53 4.83 -3.96 15.24
C SER A 53 4.64 -5.47 15.48
N GLU A 54 5.33 -6.02 16.48
CA GLU A 54 4.92 -7.31 17.07
C GLU A 54 3.64 -7.24 17.91
N ASN A 55 3.08 -6.04 18.16
CA ASN A 55 2.00 -5.86 19.15
C ASN A 55 0.76 -5.06 18.69
N ASN A 56 0.57 -4.73 17.40
CA ASN A 56 -0.58 -3.92 16.99
C ASN A 56 -1.79 -4.75 16.53
N PRO A 57 -2.95 -4.68 17.22
CA PRO A 57 -4.15 -5.47 16.92
C PRO A 57 -4.98 -4.94 15.73
N GLY A 58 -4.47 -3.99 14.95
CA GLY A 58 -5.21 -3.27 13.90
C GLY A 58 -5.00 -3.77 12.46
N TYR A 59 -4.49 -4.99 12.27
CA TYR A 59 -4.29 -5.58 10.94
C TYR A 59 -5.63 -6.04 10.35
N TYR A 60 -6.42 -5.10 9.84
CA TYR A 60 -7.42 -5.43 8.85
C TYR A 60 -6.71 -5.60 7.52
N GLU A 61 -7.04 -6.67 6.80
CA GLU A 61 -6.33 -7.25 5.64
C GLU A 61 -5.86 -6.29 4.54
N THR A 62 -6.21 -5.00 4.57
CA THR A 62 -5.90 -4.00 3.53
C THR A 62 -5.59 -2.60 4.04
N THR A 63 -5.83 -2.36 5.33
CA THR A 63 -5.95 -1.01 5.89
C THR A 63 -5.30 -1.00 7.27
N TRP A 64 -4.29 -0.16 7.42
CA TRP A 64 -3.65 0.03 8.72
C TRP A 64 -4.36 1.13 9.48
N GLU A 65 -4.86 0.79 10.67
CA GLU A 65 -5.58 1.70 11.55
C GLU A 65 -4.70 2.13 12.73
N PHE A 66 -4.66 3.44 13.02
CA PHE A 66 -3.89 4.03 14.11
C PHE A 66 -4.77 4.94 14.96
N ASP A 67 -4.52 4.92 16.26
CA ASP A 67 -5.16 5.84 17.21
C ASP A 67 -4.45 7.20 17.25
N GLU A 68 -3.14 7.24 16.92
CA GLU A 68 -2.33 8.46 16.91
C GLU A 68 -1.85 8.86 15.50
N ILE A 69 -2.03 10.14 15.13
CA ILE A 69 -1.56 10.68 13.85
C ILE A 69 -0.06 10.48 13.63
N LYS A 70 0.74 10.48 14.70
CA LYS A 70 2.20 10.33 14.61
C LYS A 70 2.61 8.97 14.08
N GLU A 71 1.90 7.92 14.46
CA GLU A 71 2.14 6.55 13.99
C GLU A 71 1.76 6.44 12.53
N ALA A 72 0.60 7.00 12.18
CA ALA A 72 0.08 7.01 10.83
C ALA A 72 0.98 7.83 9.86
N ASP A 73 1.50 8.98 10.30
CA ASP A 73 2.48 9.80 9.58
C ASP A 73 3.83 9.08 9.41
N PHE A 74 4.27 8.35 10.44
CA PHE A 74 5.50 7.57 10.38
C PHE A 74 5.40 6.48 9.31
N MET A 75 4.27 5.76 9.27
CA MET A 75 3.99 4.77 8.24
C MET A 75 3.94 5.36 6.84
N PHE A 76 3.28 6.51 6.68
CA PHE A 76 3.27 7.21 5.40
C PHE A 76 4.69 7.56 4.92
N LYS A 77 5.58 8.01 5.82
CA LYS A 77 6.97 8.34 5.47
C LYS A 77 7.79 7.12 5.08
N ILE A 78 7.70 6.01 5.82
CA ILE A 78 8.44 4.80 5.46
C ILE A 78 7.98 4.29 4.10
N ALA A 79 6.67 4.29 3.84
CA ALA A 79 6.15 3.95 2.52
C ALA A 79 6.76 4.88 1.45
N GLN A 80 6.81 6.19 1.68
CA GLN A 80 7.46 7.10 0.73
C GLN A 80 8.92 6.76 0.47
N ASP A 81 9.67 6.35 1.49
CA ASP A 81 11.08 5.99 1.39
C ASP A 81 11.27 4.68 0.64
N LEU A 82 10.45 3.65 0.91
CA LEU A 82 10.44 2.39 0.15
C LEU A 82 10.16 2.64 -1.34
N PHE A 83 9.13 3.43 -1.65
CA PHE A 83 8.77 3.80 -3.02
C PHE A 83 9.77 4.75 -3.70
N SER A 84 10.80 5.24 -3.00
CA SER A 84 11.92 5.93 -3.65
C SER A 84 12.89 4.97 -4.35
N SER A 85 12.85 3.68 -3.99
CA SER A 85 13.69 2.64 -4.57
C SER A 85 13.05 2.03 -5.81
N LYS A 86 13.72 2.16 -6.96
CA LYS A 86 13.31 1.48 -8.20
C LYS A 86 13.33 -0.04 -8.07
N TYR A 87 14.22 -0.58 -7.23
CA TYR A 87 14.28 -2.02 -7.00
C TYR A 87 13.01 -2.49 -6.28
N PHE A 88 12.60 -1.76 -5.24
CA PHE A 88 11.36 -2.03 -4.52
C PHE A 88 10.15 -1.92 -5.44
N ILE A 89 10.05 -0.88 -6.26
CA ILE A 89 8.95 -0.74 -7.23
C ILE A 89 8.89 -1.96 -8.15
N ARG A 90 10.01 -2.38 -8.74
CA ARG A 90 10.01 -3.55 -9.65
C ARG A 90 9.59 -4.84 -8.96
N TYR A 91 10.17 -5.08 -7.78
CA TYR A 91 9.81 -6.23 -6.96
C TYR A 91 8.30 -6.22 -6.65
N LEU A 92 7.76 -5.07 -6.24
CA LEU A 92 6.34 -4.89 -5.97
C LEU A 92 5.48 -5.19 -7.19
N GLU A 93 5.86 -4.68 -8.36
CA GLU A 93 5.13 -4.95 -9.59
C GLU A 93 5.15 -6.42 -10.01
N ASP A 94 6.26 -7.13 -9.77
CA ASP A 94 6.35 -8.57 -10.04
C ASP A 94 5.36 -9.34 -9.15
N GLN A 95 5.27 -8.99 -7.86
CA GLN A 95 4.28 -9.57 -6.94
C GLN A 95 2.83 -9.23 -7.34
N LEU A 96 2.56 -7.98 -7.76
CA LEU A 96 1.23 -7.58 -8.22
C LEU A 96 0.83 -8.29 -9.52
N ASP A 97 1.79 -8.56 -10.41
CA ASP A 97 1.55 -9.36 -11.61
C ASP A 97 1.22 -10.82 -11.28
N GLU A 98 1.93 -11.44 -10.33
CA GLU A 98 1.61 -12.79 -9.82
C GLU A 98 0.19 -12.85 -9.23
N ASP A 99 -0.17 -11.89 -8.36
CA ASP A 99 -1.52 -11.80 -7.78
C ASP A 99 -2.62 -11.60 -8.86
N ARG A 100 -2.28 -10.88 -9.94
CA ARG A 100 -3.19 -10.62 -11.06
C ARG A 100 -3.47 -11.87 -11.88
N GLU A 101 -2.44 -12.68 -12.12
CA GLU A 101 -2.59 -13.97 -12.79
C GLU A 101 -3.46 -14.96 -11.98
N LEU A 102 -3.47 -14.83 -10.65
CA LEU A 102 -4.29 -15.63 -9.74
C LEU A 102 -5.73 -15.12 -9.56
N GLY A 103 -6.11 -14.01 -10.22
CA GLY A 103 -7.49 -13.53 -10.28
C GLY A 103 -7.95 -12.67 -9.08
N GLY A 104 -7.04 -12.24 -8.21
CA GLY A 104 -7.33 -11.48 -6.98
C GLY A 104 -7.56 -9.97 -7.15
N TRP A 105 -8.14 -9.51 -8.27
CA TRP A 105 -8.14 -8.07 -8.62
C TRP A 105 -9.53 -7.56 -8.99
N ASN A 106 -10.20 -6.87 -8.05
CA ASN A 106 -11.33 -5.97 -8.30
C ASN A 106 -11.61 -5.13 -7.04
N SER A 107 -10.83 -4.07 -6.79
CA SER A 107 -11.26 -3.03 -5.84
C SER A 107 -12.09 -1.98 -6.56
N CYS A 108 -13.20 -1.54 -5.96
CA CYS A 108 -14.06 -0.50 -6.52
C CYS A 108 -13.50 0.93 -6.34
N TYR A 109 -12.21 1.10 -6.04
CA TYR A 109 -11.63 2.41 -5.78
C TYR A 109 -11.44 3.23 -7.05
N ARG A 110 -11.91 4.49 -7.02
CA ARG A 110 -11.71 5.46 -8.10
C ARG A 110 -10.46 6.29 -7.79
N PHE A 111 -9.39 5.98 -8.52
CA PHE A 111 -8.15 6.76 -8.59
C PHE A 111 -8.38 8.20 -9.07
#